data_AF-A0A2S8AFB9-F1
#
_entry.id   AF-A0A2S8AFB9-F1
#
_cell.length_a   1.000
_cell.length_b   1.000
_cell.length_c   1.000
_cell.angle_alpha   90.00
_cell.angle_beta   90.00
_cell.angle_gamma   90.00
#
_symmetry.space_group_name_H-M   'P 1'
#
loop_
_entity.id
_entity.type
_entity.pdbx_description
1 polymer ?
#
loop_
_entity_poly.entity_id
_entity_poly.type
_entity_poly.pdbx_seq_one_letter_code
_entity_poly.pdbx_strand_id
1 'polypeptide(L)'
;MNRLKKYFFISILVLINSCNESKDNIMPFYNGGFVKAEGTYKVPKYNLKLVETKSGLLFGISDKKNKLLYQSDIFKAFSQHAFWSLYIDEDFNVWVYNSDYQETVVLFFDEQKMKFSTKDYCKDKLNLPKEFKKSLNDRLVCQ
;
A
#
# COMPACT_ATOMS: atom_id res chain seq x y z
N MET A 1 30.68 -0.13 -41.91
CA MET A 1 29.90 -0.12 -40.65
C MET A 1 29.21 -1.48 -40.51
N ASN A 2 29.78 -2.36 -39.67
CA ASN A 2 29.48 -3.80 -39.65
C ASN A 2 27.99 -4.08 -39.42
N ARG A 3 27.39 -4.93 -40.27
CA ARG A 3 25.97 -5.32 -40.19
C ARG A 3 25.57 -5.79 -38.78
N LEU A 4 26.48 -6.43 -38.03
CA LEU A 4 26.28 -6.81 -36.63
C LEU A 4 25.95 -5.64 -35.69
N LYS A 5 26.59 -4.47 -35.86
CA LYS A 5 26.31 -3.29 -35.02
C LYS A 5 24.89 -2.77 -35.24
N LYS A 6 24.34 -2.91 -36.46
CA LYS A 6 22.99 -2.45 -36.80
C LYS A 6 21.91 -3.30 -36.12
N TYR A 7 22.08 -4.62 -36.06
CA TYR A 7 21.14 -5.52 -35.36
C TYR A 7 21.18 -5.34 -33.83
N PHE A 8 22.36 -5.04 -33.27
CA PHE A 8 22.50 -4.78 -31.84
C PHE A 8 21.70 -3.54 -31.40
N PHE A 9 21.73 -2.46 -32.18
CA PHE A 9 20.93 -1.26 -31.90
C PHE A 9 19.41 -1.49 -32.05
N ILE A 10 18.98 -2.31 -33.02
CA ILE A 10 17.56 -2.66 -33.19
C ILE A 10 17.05 -3.51 -32.02
N SER A 11 17.87 -4.43 -31.50
CA SER A 11 17.50 -5.27 -30.35
C SER A 11 17.35 -4.46 -29.05
N ILE A 12 18.16 -3.41 -28.87
CA ILE A 12 18.04 -2.50 -27.72
C ILE A 12 16.75 -1.67 -27.81
N LEU A 13 16.37 -1.24 -29.02
CA LEU A 13 15.16 -0.43 -29.23
C LEU A 13 13.85 -1.18 -28.94
N VAL A 14 13.84 -2.51 -29.08
CA VAL A 14 12.66 -3.34 -28.80
C VAL A 14 12.44 -3.53 -27.28
N LEU A 15 13.51 -3.48 -26.48
CA LEU A 15 13.42 -3.67 -25.02
C LEU A 15 12.90 -2.44 -24.27
N ILE A 16 13.05 -1.24 -24.82
CA ILE A 16 12.62 0.02 -24.17
C ILE A 16 11.11 0.31 -24.29
N ASN A 17 10.38 -0.38 -25.18
CA ASN A 17 8.95 -0.15 -25.40
C ASN A 17 8.03 -1.11 -24.62
N SER A 18 8.59 -2.01 -23.81
CA SER A 18 7.79 -2.92 -22.97
C SER A 18 7.49 -2.34 -21.57
N CYS A 19 7.30 -1.03 -21.46
CA CYS A 19 6.63 -0.44 -20.30
C CYS A 19 5.13 -0.39 -20.62
N ASN A 20 4.45 -1.50 -20.33
CA ASN A 20 2.99 -1.56 -20.42
C ASN A 20 2.43 -0.67 -19.31
N GLU A 21 1.81 0.46 -19.67
CA GLU A 21 0.98 1.21 -18.74
C GLU A 21 -0.25 0.35 -18.45
N SER A 22 -0.22 -0.38 -17.34
CA SER A 22 -1.43 -1.01 -16.81
C SER A 22 -2.44 0.10 -16.54
N LYS A 23 -3.63 -0.01 -17.10
CA LYS A 23 -4.75 0.88 -16.77
C LYS A 23 -5.05 0.72 -15.28
N ASP A 24 -4.46 1.57 -14.46
CA ASP A 24 -4.70 1.57 -13.02
C ASP A 24 -6.19 1.88 -12.79
N ASN A 25 -6.88 1.00 -12.08
CA ASN A 25 -8.22 1.28 -11.58
C ASN A 25 -8.11 2.39 -10.53
N ILE A 26 -8.30 3.63 -10.96
CA ILE A 26 -8.31 4.80 -10.10
C ILE A 26 -9.67 4.85 -9.41
N MET A 27 -9.66 4.67 -8.09
CA MET A 27 -10.85 4.84 -7.25
C MET A 27 -11.14 6.34 -7.05
N PRO A 28 -12.42 6.72 -6.83
CA PRO A 28 -12.79 8.09 -6.51
C PRO A 28 -12.08 8.61 -5.26
N PHE A 29 -12.14 9.93 -5.07
CA PHE A 29 -11.51 10.62 -3.95
C PHE A 29 -11.98 10.02 -2.61
N TYR A 30 -11.02 9.66 -1.77
CA TYR A 30 -11.24 8.84 -0.60
C TYR A 30 -11.10 9.67 0.67
N ASN A 31 -12.22 9.91 1.37
CA ASN A 31 -12.30 10.74 2.58
C ASN A 31 -12.23 9.93 3.89
N GLY A 32 -11.70 8.71 3.83
CA GLY A 32 -11.65 7.78 4.95
C GLY A 32 -12.54 6.56 4.77
N GLY A 33 -12.28 5.51 5.56
CA GLY A 33 -12.96 4.23 5.51
C GLY A 33 -12.04 3.04 5.19
N PHE A 34 -12.65 1.90 4.86
CA PHE A 34 -11.97 0.67 4.46
C PHE A 34 -11.55 0.59 2.99
N VAL A 35 -10.28 0.26 2.76
CA VAL A 35 -9.72 -0.12 1.46
C VAL A 35 -10.00 -1.61 1.25
N LYS A 36 -10.87 -1.96 0.30
CA LYS A 36 -11.43 -3.32 0.18
C LYS A 36 -10.98 -4.09 -1.06
N ALA A 37 -10.49 -3.41 -2.08
CA ALA A 37 -10.18 -3.99 -3.37
C ALA A 37 -8.89 -3.42 -3.96
N GLU A 38 -8.26 -4.17 -4.85
CA GLU A 38 -7.12 -3.71 -5.64
C GLU A 38 -7.46 -2.40 -6.37
N GLY A 39 -6.48 -1.49 -6.40
CA GLY A 39 -6.61 -0.21 -7.08
C GLY A 39 -5.82 0.91 -6.41
N THR A 40 -5.92 2.09 -7.02
CA THR A 40 -5.27 3.31 -6.53
C THR A 40 -6.33 4.24 -5.93
N TYR A 41 -6.23 4.47 -4.62
CA TYR A 41 -7.09 5.31 -3.81
C TYR A 41 -6.47 6.70 -3.68
N LYS A 42 -7.17 7.72 -4.16
CA LYS A 42 -6.73 9.13 -4.07
C LYS A 42 -7.18 9.73 -2.73
N VAL A 43 -6.28 9.78 -1.75
CA VAL A 43 -6.49 10.40 -0.44
C VAL A 43 -6.02 11.86 -0.50
N PRO A 44 -6.59 12.85 0.21
CA PRO A 44 -6.16 14.26 0.09
C PRO A 44 -4.64 14.47 0.07
N LYS A 45 -3.90 13.82 0.98
CA LYS A 45 -2.44 14.00 1.15
C LYS A 45 -1.57 13.10 0.26
N TYR A 46 -2.07 11.97 -0.22
CA TYR A 46 -1.26 10.94 -0.88
C TYR A 46 -2.10 10.04 -1.80
N ASN A 47 -1.47 9.09 -2.47
CA ASN A 47 -2.13 8.00 -3.17
C ASN A 47 -1.80 6.69 -2.46
N LEU A 48 -2.81 5.87 -2.16
CA LEU A 48 -2.62 4.52 -1.63
C LEU A 48 -2.92 3.52 -2.75
N LYS A 49 -1.98 2.63 -3.04
CA LYS A 49 -2.16 1.58 -4.03
C LYS A 49 -2.19 0.23 -3.33
N LEU A 50 -3.28 -0.51 -3.46
CA LEU A 50 -3.38 -1.91 -3.05
C LEU A 50 -3.24 -2.77 -4.30
N VAL A 51 -2.33 -3.74 -4.30
CA VAL A 51 -1.99 -4.59 -5.46
C VAL A 51 -2.02 -6.04 -5.05
N GLU A 52 -2.60 -6.89 -5.90
CA GLU A 52 -2.53 -8.33 -5.73
C GLU A 52 -1.29 -8.90 -6.40
N THR A 53 -0.57 -9.75 -5.68
CA THR A 53 0.61 -10.46 -6.16
C THR A 53 0.41 -11.96 -6.04
N LYS A 54 1.32 -12.75 -6.64
CA LYS A 54 1.33 -14.22 -6.45
C LYS A 54 1.47 -14.65 -4.99
N SER A 55 2.01 -13.79 -4.14
CA SER A 55 2.29 -14.08 -2.72
C SER A 55 1.26 -13.47 -1.77
N GLY A 56 0.21 -12.84 -2.29
CA GLY A 56 -0.80 -12.12 -1.50
C GLY A 56 -0.89 -10.65 -1.87
N LEU A 57 -1.60 -9.87 -1.05
CA LEU A 57 -1.81 -8.45 -1.27
C LEU A 57 -0.70 -7.61 -0.63
N LEU A 58 -0.23 -6.60 -1.37
CA LEU A 58 0.70 -5.58 -0.90
C LEU A 58 0.08 -4.21 -1.06
N PHE A 59 0.50 -3.26 -0.23
CA PHE A 59 0.11 -1.87 -0.41
C PHE A 59 1.32 -0.94 -0.37
N GLY A 60 1.21 0.14 -1.15
CA GLY A 60 2.18 1.21 -1.17
C GLY A 60 1.49 2.56 -1.04
N ILE A 61 2.21 3.54 -0.51
CA ILE A 61 1.76 4.92 -0.42
C ILE A 61 2.75 5.78 -1.17
N SER A 62 2.24 6.63 -2.06
CA SER A 62 3.03 7.58 -2.84
C SER A 62 2.49 9.00 -2.70
N ASP A 63 3.31 10.00 -2.97
CA ASP A 63 2.83 11.38 -3.07
C ASP A 63 1.96 11.58 -4.33
N LYS A 64 1.44 12.79 -4.51
CA LYS A 64 0.63 13.15 -5.70
C LYS A 64 1.39 13.10 -7.02
N LYS A 65 2.72 13.03 -6.98
CA LYS A 65 3.63 12.90 -8.13
C LYS A 65 4.12 11.46 -8.29
N ASN A 66 3.51 10.49 -7.61
CA ASN A 66 3.85 9.07 -7.60
C ASN A 66 5.24 8.74 -7.03
N LYS A 67 5.87 9.64 -6.26
CA LYS A 67 7.07 9.30 -5.50
C LYS A 67 6.70 8.40 -4.32
N LEU A 68 7.35 7.25 -4.19
CA LEU A 68 7.11 6.30 -3.09
C LEU A 68 7.44 6.95 -1.73
N LEU A 69 6.48 6.87 -0.81
CA LEU A 69 6.59 7.35 0.57
C LEU A 69 6.62 6.20 1.58
N TYR A 70 5.96 5.10 1.26
CA TYR A 70 5.91 3.87 2.06
C TYR A 70 5.58 2.66 1.19
N GLN A 71 6.10 1.50 1.56
CA GLN A 71 5.71 0.21 1.00
C GLN A 71 5.60 -0.82 2.11
N SER A 72 4.55 -1.64 2.07
CA SER A 72 4.41 -2.79 2.98
C SER A 72 5.54 -3.79 2.76
N ASP A 73 5.98 -4.44 3.83
CA ASP A 73 6.99 -5.49 3.76
C ASP A 73 6.49 -6.65 2.86
N ILE A 74 7.30 -7.00 1.86
CA ILE A 74 6.98 -8.08 0.91
C ILE A 74 6.91 -9.44 1.61
N PHE A 75 7.62 -9.60 2.71
CA PHE A 75 7.59 -10.81 3.53
C PHE A 75 6.39 -10.86 4.48
N LYS A 76 5.62 -9.75 4.58
CA LYS A 76 4.39 -9.65 5.37
C LYS A 76 3.18 -9.28 4.50
N ALA A 77 3.14 -9.78 3.27
CA ALA A 77 1.98 -9.64 2.40
C ALA A 77 0.71 -10.17 3.10
N PHE A 78 -0.45 -9.57 2.82
CA PHE A 78 -1.72 -10.11 3.31
C PHE A 78 -2.03 -11.40 2.54
N SER A 79 -2.11 -12.54 3.24
CA SER A 79 -2.54 -13.78 2.60
C SER A 79 -3.97 -13.65 2.11
N GLN A 80 -4.26 -14.22 0.95
CA GLN A 80 -5.62 -14.33 0.41
C GLN A 80 -6.53 -15.18 1.32
N HIS A 81 -5.95 -16.02 2.19
CA HIS A 81 -6.68 -16.92 3.08
C HIS A 81 -6.79 -16.39 4.51
N ALA A 82 -6.23 -15.22 4.78
CA ALA A 82 -6.20 -14.62 6.09
C ALA A 82 -7.04 -13.34 6.14
N PHE A 83 -7.46 -12.99 7.34
CA PHE A 83 -8.18 -11.74 7.53
C PHE A 83 -7.19 -10.58 7.63
N TRP A 84 -7.36 -9.61 6.76
CA TRP A 84 -6.65 -8.34 6.81
C TRP A 84 -7.66 -7.19 6.79
N SER A 85 -7.23 -6.04 7.31
CA SER A 85 -8.02 -4.81 7.26
C SER A 85 -7.11 -3.62 7.04
N LEU A 86 -7.47 -2.77 6.08
CA LEU A 86 -6.76 -1.56 5.75
C LEU A 86 -7.76 -0.40 5.80
N TYR A 87 -7.55 0.53 6.73
CA TYR A 87 -8.51 1.60 7.03
C TYR A 87 -7.80 2.95 7.06
N ILE A 88 -8.40 3.96 6.45
CA ILE A 88 -7.92 5.35 6.48
C ILE A 88 -8.84 6.13 7.41
N ASP A 89 -8.29 6.75 8.45
CA ASP A 89 -9.08 7.58 9.37
C ASP A 89 -9.26 9.02 8.86
N GLU A 90 -9.99 9.83 9.63
CA GLU A 90 -10.29 11.24 9.31
C GLU A 90 -9.04 12.14 9.26
N ASP A 91 -7.97 11.74 9.96
CA ASP A 91 -6.68 12.43 9.98
C ASP A 91 -5.74 11.94 8.86
N PHE A 92 -6.23 11.03 8.00
CA PHE A 92 -5.48 10.36 6.94
C PHE A 92 -4.33 9.48 7.43
N ASN A 93 -4.44 8.94 8.65
CA ASN A 93 -3.57 7.85 9.08
C ASN A 93 -4.07 6.53 8.48
N VAL A 94 -3.14 5.64 8.16
CA VAL A 94 -3.47 4.32 7.61
C VAL A 94 -3.32 3.28 8.70
N TRP A 95 -4.44 2.69 9.11
CA TRP A 95 -4.52 1.59 10.05
C TRP A 95 -4.50 0.27 9.31
N VAL A 96 -3.65 -0.64 9.78
CA VAL A 96 -3.40 -1.95 9.16
C VAL A 96 -3.57 -3.02 10.21
N TYR A 97 -4.33 -4.05 9.87
CA TYR A 97 -4.38 -5.31 10.60
C TYR A 97 -4.03 -6.46 9.66
N ASN A 98 -3.09 -7.31 10.06
CA ASN A 98 -2.75 -8.55 9.38
C ASN A 98 -2.86 -9.73 10.36
N SER A 99 -3.85 -10.60 10.17
CA SER A 99 -4.04 -11.74 11.09
C SER A 99 -2.94 -12.80 11.00
N ASP A 100 -2.25 -12.93 9.88
CA ASP A 100 -1.16 -13.91 9.72
C ASP A 100 -0.02 -13.66 10.72
N TYR A 101 0.24 -12.39 11.00
CA TYR A 101 1.30 -11.94 11.90
C TYR A 101 0.77 -11.41 13.23
N GLN A 102 -0.56 -11.46 13.44
CA GLN A 102 -1.25 -10.81 14.57
C GLN A 102 -0.79 -9.36 14.77
N GLU A 103 -0.55 -8.66 13.67
CA GLU A 103 0.07 -7.34 13.68
C GLU A 103 -0.99 -6.26 13.46
N THR A 104 -1.02 -5.29 14.38
CA THR A 104 -1.82 -4.07 14.22
C THR A 104 -0.89 -2.87 14.26
N VAL A 105 -0.81 -2.15 13.14
CA VAL A 105 0.03 -0.95 13.02
C VAL A 105 -0.75 0.21 12.46
N VAL A 106 -0.25 1.41 12.72
CA VAL A 106 -0.74 2.62 12.09
C VAL A 106 0.43 3.37 11.46
N LEU A 107 0.17 3.93 10.28
CA LEU A 107 1.11 4.74 9.53
C LEU A 107 0.68 6.20 9.65
N PHE A 108 1.52 6.99 10.33
CA PHE A 108 1.36 8.44 10.47
C PHE A 108 2.15 9.15 9.39
N PHE A 109 1.51 10.07 8.67
CA PHE A 109 2.20 10.91 7.70
C PHE A 109 2.93 12.08 8.39
N ASP A 110 4.26 12.10 8.32
CA ASP A 110 5.09 13.21 8.76
C ASP A 110 5.24 14.21 7.60
N GLU A 111 4.48 15.29 7.64
CA GLU A 111 4.48 16.34 6.59
C GLU A 111 5.83 17.05 6.48
N GLN A 112 6.58 17.17 7.59
CA GLN A 112 7.88 17.86 7.57
C GLN A 112 8.93 17.03 6.84
N LYS A 113 8.91 15.71 7.07
CA LYS A 113 9.87 14.77 6.46
C LYS A 113 9.34 14.15 5.16
N MET A 114 8.10 14.45 4.78
CA MET A 114 7.40 13.86 3.62
C MET A 114 7.56 12.34 3.59
N LYS A 115 7.26 11.67 4.71
CA LYS A 115 7.36 10.21 4.84
C LYS A 115 6.37 9.68 5.85
N PHE A 116 6.07 8.38 5.77
CA PHE A 116 5.31 7.72 6.82
C PHE A 116 6.21 7.20 7.92
N SER A 117 5.69 7.22 9.14
CA SER A 117 6.25 6.51 10.30
C SER A 117 5.25 5.44 10.74
N THR A 118 5.75 4.26 11.07
CA THR A 118 4.93 3.15 11.54
C THR A 118 4.99 3.08 13.06
N LYS A 119 3.84 2.94 13.70
CA LYS A 119 3.73 2.67 15.13
C LYS A 119 2.96 1.39 15.37
N ASP A 120 3.31 0.69 16.43
CA ASP A 120 2.72 -0.58 16.83
C ASP A 120 1.61 -0.30 17.83
N TYR A 121 0.38 -0.69 17.50
CA TYR A 121 -0.78 -0.39 18.33
C TYR A 121 -0.62 -0.93 19.77
N CYS A 122 -0.06 -2.13 19.91
CA CYS A 122 0.07 -2.80 21.21
C CYS A 122 1.18 -2.18 22.05
N LYS A 123 2.34 -1.89 21.44
CA LYS A 123 3.47 -1.28 22.16
C LYS A 123 3.20 0.17 22.52
N ASP A 124 2.64 0.93 21.59
CA ASP A 124 2.43 2.38 21.74
C ASP A 124 1.09 2.72 22.40
N LYS A 125 0.24 1.73 22.73
CA LYS A 125 -1.07 1.88 23.40
C LYS A 125 -1.97 2.93 22.73
N LEU A 126 -2.05 2.86 21.40
CA LEU A 126 -2.78 3.85 20.61
C LEU A 126 -4.30 3.65 20.73
N ASN A 127 -5.09 4.70 20.49
CA ASN A 127 -6.54 4.58 20.41
C ASN A 127 -6.95 4.20 18.99
N LEU A 128 -7.64 3.07 18.82
CA LEU A 128 -8.15 2.65 17.51
C LEU A 128 -9.38 3.46 17.09
N PRO A 129 -9.52 3.79 15.79
CA PRO A 129 -10.77 4.31 15.25
C PRO A 129 -11.92 3.34 15.55
N LYS A 130 -13.09 3.86 15.94
CA LYS A 130 -14.23 3.05 16.36
C LYS A 130 -14.66 2.04 15.29
N GLU A 131 -14.71 2.46 14.04
CA GLU A 131 -15.09 1.62 12.91
C GLU A 131 -14.06 0.52 12.67
N PHE A 132 -12.78 0.87 12.71
CA PHE A 132 -11.69 -0.08 12.57
C PHE A 132 -11.74 -1.13 13.68
N LYS A 133 -11.83 -0.70 14.96
CA LYS A 133 -11.99 -1.61 16.10
C LYS A 133 -13.19 -2.55 15.93
N LYS A 134 -14.33 -2.03 15.47
CA LYS A 134 -15.53 -2.84 15.19
C LYS A 134 -15.28 -3.90 14.11
N SER A 135 -14.54 -3.56 13.06
CA SER A 135 -14.21 -4.51 11.99
C SER A 135 -13.34 -5.68 12.45
N LEU A 136 -12.54 -5.46 13.50
CA LEU A 136 -11.63 -6.48 14.02
C LEU A 136 -12.35 -7.53 14.88
N ASN A 137 -13.56 -7.27 15.39
CA ASN A 137 -14.42 -8.24 16.09
C ASN A 137 -13.64 -9.16 17.05
N ASP A 138 -12.94 -8.57 18.01
CA ASP A 138 -12.10 -9.21 19.03
C ASP A 138 -10.87 -9.99 18.54
N ARG A 139 -10.50 -9.86 17.26
CA ARG A 139 -9.25 -10.43 16.71
C ARG A 139 -8.00 -9.69 17.18
N LEU A 140 -8.15 -8.54 17.83
CA LEU A 140 -7.04 -7.78 18.40
C LEU A 140 -6.48 -8.52 19.60
N VAL A 141 -5.29 -9.09 19.43
CA VAL A 141 -4.52 -9.69 20.51
C VAL A 141 -3.20 -8.96 20.61
N CYS A 142 -2.94 -8.34 21.76
CA CYS A 142 -1.62 -7.86 22.11
C CYS A 142 -0.93 -8.97 22.89
N GLN A 143 0.07 -9.60 22.28
CA GLN A 143 0.91 -10.60 22.92
C GLN A 143 2.01 -9.94 23.77
#